data_AF-A0A9E3D837-F1
#
_entry.id   AF-A0A9E3D837-F1
#
_cell.length_a   1.000
_cell.length_b   1.000
_cell.length_c   1.000
_cell.angle_alpha   90.00
_cell.angle_beta   90.00
_cell.angle_gamma   90.00
#
_symmetry.space_group_name_H-M   'P 1'
#
loop_
_entity.id
_entity.type
_entity.pdbx_description
1 polymer ?
#
loop_
_entity_poly.entity_id
_entity_poly.type
_entity_poly.pdbx_seq_one_letter_code
_entity_poly.pdbx_strand_id
1 'polypeptide(L)'
;MEPGIQLIKTPNGGLQPQAVVDTEGTIHLIYLYGDPAAADIGYVRKAPGERDFSPAIRVNSQPGSAIAIGTVRGAHIVLGSSGRVHVAWNGSSTAEPKGPRNGAPMLYTRINERRDGFEPQRSVMTTASGLDGGGSLAADGHGNVYVTWHAQGQENGKPIEGEEHRRVWIARSIIYRTTATTEKPVSRRDRGVCACCGMGALADDAGHLYVVYRSV
;
A
#
# COMPACT_ATOMS: atom_id res chain seq x y z
N MET A 1 23.19 -4.57 27.52
CA MET A 1 23.53 -5.15 26.20
C MET A 1 23.07 -4.14 25.16
N GLU A 2 23.96 -3.72 24.27
CA GLU A 2 23.56 -2.91 23.13
C GLU A 2 22.80 -3.78 22.13
N PRO A 3 21.75 -3.25 21.47
CA PRO A 3 21.04 -3.99 20.45
C PRO A 3 21.99 -4.33 19.30
N GLY A 4 22.06 -5.61 18.93
CA GLY A 4 22.82 -6.05 17.76
C GLY A 4 22.17 -5.53 16.48
N ILE A 5 22.97 -4.92 15.59
CA ILE A 5 22.52 -4.43 14.29
C ILE A 5 23.03 -5.36 13.20
N GLN A 6 22.11 -5.85 12.36
CA GLN A 6 22.45 -6.66 11.18
C GLN A 6 21.96 -5.96 9.90
N LEU A 7 22.86 -5.83 8.92
CA LEU A 7 22.53 -5.33 7.59
C LEU A 7 22.20 -6.52 6.68
N ILE A 8 21.00 -6.55 6.12
CA ILE A 8 20.53 -7.59 5.21
C ILE A 8 20.21 -6.95 3.86
N LYS A 9 20.80 -7.47 2.78
CA LYS A 9 20.51 -7.00 1.43
C LYS A 9 19.15 -7.53 0.95
N THR A 10 18.40 -6.69 0.25
CA THR A 10 17.22 -7.13 -0.49
C THR A 10 17.64 -8.14 -1.58
N PRO A 11 16.83 -9.19 -1.83
CA PRO A 11 17.04 -10.02 -3.00
C PRO A 11 16.95 -9.20 -4.30
N ASN A 12 17.63 -9.65 -5.35
CA ASN A 12 17.53 -9.10 -6.71
C ASN A 12 17.82 -7.59 -6.84
N GLY A 13 18.63 -7.01 -5.94
CA GLY A 13 18.91 -5.57 -5.95
C GLY A 13 17.68 -4.71 -5.65
N GLY A 14 16.72 -5.25 -4.89
CA GLY A 14 15.43 -4.63 -4.64
C GLY A 14 15.50 -3.23 -4.04
N LEU A 15 14.57 -2.38 -4.46
CA LEU A 15 14.41 -0.97 -4.08
C LEU A 15 13.25 -0.80 -3.09
N GLN A 16 13.32 0.27 -2.30
CA GLN A 16 12.26 0.72 -1.37
C GLN A 16 11.64 -0.42 -0.54
N PRO A 17 12.46 -1.18 0.23
CA PRO A 17 11.94 -2.30 1.00
C PRO A 17 10.98 -1.85 2.11
N GLN A 18 10.01 -2.70 2.41
CA GLN A 18 9.17 -2.62 3.61
C GLN A 18 9.13 -3.99 4.27
N ALA A 19 9.28 -4.02 5.59
CA ALA A 19 9.27 -5.25 6.35
C ALA A 19 8.32 -5.17 7.54
N VAL A 20 7.68 -6.30 7.85
CA VAL A 20 6.90 -6.52 9.07
C VAL A 20 7.33 -7.86 9.66
N VAL A 21 7.23 -8.00 10.98
CA VAL A 21 7.60 -9.23 11.70
C VAL A 21 6.33 -9.81 12.30
N ASP A 22 6.10 -11.11 12.10
CA ASP A 22 4.96 -11.79 12.70
C ASP A 22 5.24 -12.21 14.16
N THR A 23 4.23 -12.78 14.82
CA THR A 23 4.35 -13.25 16.21
C THR A 23 5.31 -14.43 16.39
N GLU A 24 5.65 -15.13 15.31
CA GLU A 24 6.62 -16.23 15.31
C GLU A 24 8.06 -15.72 15.09
N GLY A 25 8.23 -14.41 14.83
CA GLY A 25 9.52 -13.80 14.54
C GLY A 25 9.94 -13.92 13.08
N THR A 26 9.06 -14.34 12.18
CA THR A 26 9.31 -14.38 10.74
C THR A 26 9.30 -12.97 10.18
N ILE A 27 10.36 -12.61 9.46
CA ILE A 27 10.43 -11.36 8.70
C ILE A 27 9.68 -11.56 7.38
N HIS A 28 8.67 -10.74 7.14
CA HIS A 28 7.98 -10.60 5.87
C HIS A 28 8.48 -9.34 5.18
N LEU A 29 9.10 -9.49 4.00
CA LEU A 29 9.70 -8.39 3.27
C LEU A 29 9.05 -8.26 1.90
N ILE A 30 8.67 -7.04 1.52
CA ILE A 30 8.46 -6.66 0.13
C ILE A 30 9.54 -5.72 -0.36
N TYR A 31 9.80 -5.74 -1.66
CA TYR A 31 10.71 -4.83 -2.35
C TYR A 31 10.30 -4.67 -3.81
N LEU A 32 10.63 -3.52 -4.41
CA LEU A 32 10.43 -3.26 -5.83
C LEU A 32 11.65 -3.73 -6.63
N TYR A 33 11.45 -4.25 -7.83
CA TYR A 33 12.56 -4.65 -8.72
C TYR A 33 12.17 -4.49 -10.21
N GLY A 34 13.16 -4.54 -11.09
CA GLY A 34 12.96 -4.29 -12.53
C GLY A 34 13.09 -2.80 -12.89
N ASP A 35 12.39 -2.37 -13.93
CA ASP A 35 12.37 -0.97 -14.37
C ASP A 35 11.63 -0.10 -13.35
N PRO A 36 12.25 0.95 -12.77
CA PRO A 36 11.56 1.83 -11.82
C PRO A 36 10.26 2.48 -12.36
N ALA A 37 10.12 2.70 -13.66
CA ALA A 37 8.90 3.26 -14.26
C ALA A 37 7.75 2.25 -14.39
N ALA A 38 8.09 0.96 -14.41
CA ALA A 38 7.17 -0.17 -14.57
C ALA A 38 7.75 -1.38 -13.82
N ALA A 39 7.77 -1.28 -12.49
CA ALA A 39 8.41 -2.23 -11.61
C ALA A 39 7.48 -3.40 -11.27
N ASP A 40 8.08 -4.49 -10.79
CA ASP A 40 7.41 -5.56 -10.08
C ASP A 40 7.67 -5.45 -8.57
N ILE A 41 6.80 -6.07 -7.76
CA ILE A 41 6.96 -6.18 -6.31
C ILE A 41 7.25 -7.64 -5.97
N GLY A 42 8.37 -7.90 -5.31
CA GLY A 42 8.74 -9.21 -4.80
C GLY A 42 8.38 -9.32 -3.32
N TYR A 43 7.86 -10.47 -2.91
CA TYR A 43 7.62 -10.83 -1.51
C TYR A 43 8.48 -12.03 -1.14
N VAL A 44 9.16 -11.93 -0.01
CA VAL A 44 9.96 -13.01 0.59
C VAL A 44 9.73 -13.09 2.09
N ARG A 45 9.99 -14.26 2.67
CA ARG A 45 9.99 -14.47 4.12
C ARG A 45 11.32 -15.02 4.61
N LYS A 46 11.67 -14.73 5.86
CA LYS A 46 12.82 -15.32 6.55
C LYS A 46 12.41 -15.67 7.98
N ALA A 47 12.32 -16.97 8.26
CA ALA A 47 11.98 -17.47 9.59
C ALA A 47 13.14 -17.23 10.57
N PRO A 48 12.89 -17.25 11.90
CA PRO A 48 13.97 -17.20 12.89
C PRO A 48 15.02 -18.29 12.65
N GLY A 49 16.30 -17.93 12.69
CA GLY A 49 17.41 -18.85 12.51
C GLY A 49 17.75 -19.18 11.04
N GLU A 50 16.88 -18.87 10.08
CA GLU A 50 17.21 -19.02 8.67
C GLU A 50 18.31 -18.05 8.25
N ARG A 51 19.20 -18.48 7.36
CA ARG A 51 20.27 -17.62 6.84
C ARG A 51 19.76 -16.70 5.74
N ASP A 52 19.00 -17.28 4.82
CA ASP A 52 18.61 -16.66 3.56
C ASP A 52 17.09 -16.42 3.51
N PHE A 53 16.64 -15.49 2.67
CA PHE A 53 15.23 -15.32 2.38
C PHE A 53 14.69 -16.49 1.53
N SER A 54 13.38 -16.77 1.65
CA SER A 54 12.67 -17.68 0.75
C SER A 54 12.80 -17.25 -0.72
N PRO A 55 12.51 -18.15 -1.68
CA PRO A 55 12.25 -17.74 -3.05
C PRO A 55 11.19 -16.63 -3.11
N ALA A 56 11.38 -15.69 -4.04
CA ALA A 56 10.50 -14.54 -4.20
C ALA A 56 9.18 -14.93 -4.88
N ILE A 57 8.07 -14.47 -4.31
CA ILE A 57 6.74 -14.53 -4.92
C ILE A 57 6.44 -13.13 -5.47
N ARG A 58 6.10 -13.00 -6.75
CA ARG A 58 5.65 -11.72 -7.30
C ARG A 58 4.27 -11.37 -6.73
N VAL A 59 4.13 -10.14 -6.23
CA VAL A 59 2.90 -9.65 -5.60
C VAL A 59 1.90 -9.17 -6.65
N ASN A 60 2.33 -8.35 -7.60
CA ASN A 60 1.48 -7.82 -8.66
C ASN A 60 1.15 -8.92 -9.70
N SER A 61 -0.13 -9.00 -10.08
CA SER A 61 -0.60 -9.99 -11.05
C SER A 61 -0.28 -9.60 -12.48
N GLN A 62 -0.21 -8.30 -12.78
CA GLN A 62 0.26 -7.77 -14.06
C GLN A 62 1.73 -7.34 -13.94
N PRO A 63 2.67 -7.90 -14.72
CA PRO A 63 4.06 -7.46 -14.74
C PRO A 63 4.17 -5.95 -15.01
N GLY A 64 5.08 -5.28 -14.30
CA GLY A 64 5.38 -3.86 -14.49
C GLY A 64 4.28 -2.89 -14.03
N SER A 65 3.35 -3.35 -13.20
CA SER A 65 2.22 -2.53 -12.73
C SER A 65 2.49 -1.76 -11.44
N ALA A 66 3.70 -1.77 -10.92
CA ALA A 66 4.14 -0.93 -9.81
C ALA A 66 5.10 0.18 -10.29
N ILE A 67 5.33 1.20 -9.47
CA ILE A 67 6.24 2.29 -9.76
C ILE A 67 7.21 2.50 -8.59
N ALA A 68 8.50 2.61 -8.90
CA ALA A 68 9.57 2.89 -7.93
C ALA A 68 10.20 4.28 -8.13
N ILE A 69 9.64 5.11 -9.01
CA ILE A 69 10.09 6.48 -9.24
C ILE A 69 9.58 7.42 -8.13
N GLY A 70 10.54 8.11 -7.52
CA GLY A 70 10.30 9.02 -6.39
C GLY A 70 10.37 8.30 -5.05
N THR A 71 10.33 9.06 -3.96
CA THR A 71 10.57 8.53 -2.60
C THR A 71 9.31 8.16 -1.84
N VAL A 72 8.13 8.45 -2.39
CA VAL A 72 6.84 8.36 -1.68
C VAL A 72 5.86 7.36 -2.30
N ARG A 73 6.17 6.77 -3.47
CA ARG A 73 5.23 5.90 -4.23
C ARG A 73 5.43 4.40 -4.01
N GLY A 74 6.30 4.03 -3.05
CA GLY A 74 6.64 2.65 -2.75
C GLY A 74 5.45 1.80 -2.33
N ALA A 75 5.63 0.49 -2.36
CA ALA A 75 4.63 -0.47 -1.90
C ALA A 75 4.67 -0.61 -0.37
N HIS A 76 3.51 -0.83 0.24
CA HIS A 76 3.35 -1.00 1.69
C HIS A 76 2.82 -2.41 2.01
N ILE A 77 3.34 -3.02 3.09
CA ILE A 77 2.94 -4.35 3.58
C ILE A 77 2.36 -4.23 4.99
N VAL A 78 1.30 -5.01 5.27
CA VAL A 78 0.84 -5.30 6.64
C VAL A 78 0.47 -6.77 6.78
N LEU A 79 0.47 -7.25 8.03
CA LEU A 79 -0.13 -8.53 8.41
C LEU A 79 -1.55 -8.26 8.92
N GLY A 80 -2.55 -8.86 8.27
CA GLY A 80 -3.93 -8.89 8.76
C GLY A 80 -4.18 -10.08 9.67
N SER A 81 -5.45 -10.37 9.96
CA SER A 81 -5.84 -11.54 10.77
C SER A 81 -5.20 -12.83 10.28
N SER A 82 -4.79 -13.66 11.25
CA SER A 82 -4.11 -14.94 11.00
C SER A 82 -2.80 -14.81 10.21
N GLY A 83 -2.12 -13.66 10.31
CA GLY A 83 -0.84 -13.42 9.62
C GLY A 83 -0.97 -13.41 8.10
N ARG A 84 -2.14 -13.02 7.58
CA ARG A 84 -2.34 -12.89 6.13
C ARG A 84 -1.62 -11.65 5.63
N VAL A 85 -0.80 -11.78 4.59
CA VAL A 85 -0.06 -10.65 4.02
C VAL A 85 -0.97 -9.83 3.11
N HIS A 86 -0.99 -8.52 3.32
CA HIS A 86 -1.68 -7.53 2.50
C HIS A 86 -0.67 -6.53 1.94
N VAL A 87 -0.85 -6.13 0.67
CA VAL A 87 0.05 -5.20 0.00
C VAL A 87 -0.75 -4.16 -0.78
N ALA A 88 -0.35 -2.89 -0.70
CA ALA A 88 -0.91 -1.79 -1.48
C ALA A 88 0.20 -0.93 -2.11
N TRP A 89 -0.03 -0.39 -3.30
CA TRP A 89 0.97 0.38 -4.05
C TRP A 89 0.35 1.32 -5.08
N ASN A 90 1.10 2.34 -5.49
CA ASN A 90 0.76 3.17 -6.63
C ASN A 90 1.00 2.40 -7.94
N GLY A 91 0.00 2.39 -8.82
CA GLY A 91 0.14 1.80 -10.15
C GLY A 91 1.06 2.61 -11.07
N SER A 92 1.78 1.92 -11.95
CA SER A 92 2.48 2.53 -13.08
C SER A 92 1.51 3.08 -14.13
N SER A 93 2.02 3.76 -15.16
CA SER A 93 1.21 4.25 -16.28
C SER A 93 0.54 3.12 -17.08
N THR A 94 1.12 1.92 -17.09
CA THR A 94 0.60 0.73 -17.77
C THR A 94 -0.24 -0.18 -16.87
N ALA A 95 -0.35 0.16 -15.58
CA ALA A 95 -1.06 -0.65 -14.61
C ALA A 95 -2.56 -0.78 -14.92
N GLU A 96 -3.09 -1.98 -14.71
CA GLU A 96 -4.48 -2.34 -14.76
C GLU A 96 -4.93 -2.98 -13.43
N PRO A 97 -6.19 -2.81 -13.01
CA PRO A 97 -7.19 -1.91 -13.60
C PRO A 97 -6.80 -0.43 -13.41
N LYS A 98 -7.19 0.43 -14.35
CA LYS A 98 -7.04 1.88 -14.20
C LYS A 98 -7.80 2.44 -12.99
N GLY A 99 -7.28 3.54 -12.45
CA GLY A 99 -8.02 4.39 -11.53
C GLY A 99 -9.08 5.23 -12.25
N PRO A 100 -9.93 5.95 -11.50
CA PRO A 100 -10.94 6.84 -12.08
C PRO A 100 -10.34 7.82 -13.09
N ARG A 101 -11.10 8.11 -14.16
CA ARG A 101 -10.67 8.93 -15.31
C ARG A 101 -9.43 8.39 -16.03
N ASN A 102 -9.27 7.07 -16.11
CA ASN A 102 -8.10 6.41 -16.72
C ASN A 102 -6.77 6.81 -16.07
N GLY A 103 -6.80 7.24 -14.80
CA GLY A 103 -5.61 7.67 -14.06
C GLY A 103 -4.84 6.50 -13.43
N ALA A 104 -3.70 6.84 -12.81
CA ALA A 104 -2.93 5.88 -12.02
C ALA A 104 -3.79 5.34 -10.85
N PRO A 105 -3.89 4.01 -10.68
CA PRO A 105 -4.66 3.40 -9.59
C PRO A 105 -3.84 3.34 -8.29
N MET A 106 -4.53 3.34 -7.15
CA MET A 106 -4.01 2.76 -5.90
C MET A 106 -4.40 1.30 -5.89
N LEU A 107 -3.43 0.41 -6.08
CA LEU A 107 -3.62 -1.02 -6.21
C LEU A 107 -3.47 -1.72 -4.87
N TYR A 108 -4.15 -2.86 -4.76
CA TYR A 108 -4.16 -3.69 -3.57
C TYR A 108 -4.26 -5.17 -3.94
N THR A 109 -3.57 -6.00 -3.17
CA THR A 109 -3.79 -7.44 -3.14
C THR A 109 -3.47 -8.02 -1.75
N ARG A 110 -3.72 -9.31 -1.60
CA ARG A 110 -3.39 -10.11 -0.42
C ARG A 110 -2.95 -11.49 -0.85
N ILE A 111 -2.11 -12.13 -0.03
CA ILE A 111 -1.67 -13.50 -0.29
C ILE A 111 -2.90 -14.44 -0.30
N ASN A 112 -2.89 -15.43 -1.18
CA ASN A 112 -3.97 -16.42 -1.30
C ASN A 112 -3.98 -17.37 -0.09
N GLU A 113 -5.06 -18.13 0.09
CA GLU A 113 -5.22 -19.05 1.24
C GLU A 113 -4.15 -20.15 1.26
N ARG A 114 -3.64 -20.56 0.10
CA ARG A 114 -2.56 -21.56 -0.03
C ARG A 114 -1.18 -21.00 0.34
N ARG A 115 -1.06 -19.68 0.48
CA ARG A 115 0.19 -18.94 0.78
C ARG A 115 1.33 -19.19 -0.22
N ASP A 116 0.97 -19.49 -1.47
CA ASP A 116 1.91 -19.77 -2.58
C ASP A 116 1.87 -18.69 -3.68
N GLY A 117 1.01 -17.68 -3.54
CA GLY A 117 0.82 -16.61 -4.50
C GLY A 117 -0.10 -15.51 -3.96
N PHE A 118 -0.22 -14.42 -4.70
CA PHE A 118 -1.15 -13.34 -4.39
C PHE A 118 -2.43 -13.45 -5.23
N GLU A 119 -3.54 -12.98 -4.69
CA GLU A 119 -4.78 -12.79 -5.46
C GLU A 119 -4.55 -11.76 -6.59
N PRO A 120 -5.39 -11.72 -7.64
CA PRO A 120 -5.33 -10.64 -8.63
C PRO A 120 -5.41 -9.26 -7.99
N GLN A 121 -4.59 -8.33 -8.51
CA GLN A 121 -4.58 -6.95 -8.06
C GLN A 121 -5.89 -6.24 -8.40
N ARG A 122 -6.30 -5.29 -7.56
CA ARG A 122 -7.50 -4.47 -7.76
C ARG A 122 -7.24 -3.02 -7.39
N SER A 123 -7.89 -2.09 -8.07
CA SER A 123 -7.89 -0.68 -7.65
C SER A 123 -8.82 -0.51 -6.45
N VAL A 124 -8.36 0.22 -5.44
CA VAL A 124 -9.21 0.67 -4.31
C VAL A 124 -9.83 2.04 -4.56
N MET A 125 -9.44 2.72 -5.64
CA MET A 125 -10.02 3.99 -6.08
C MET A 125 -11.20 3.71 -7.00
N THR A 126 -12.40 4.20 -6.65
CA THR A 126 -13.62 4.04 -7.46
C THR A 126 -14.15 5.37 -8.00
N THR A 127 -13.91 6.46 -7.29
CA THR A 127 -14.35 7.84 -7.60
C THR A 127 -13.22 8.85 -7.50
N ALA A 128 -12.36 8.77 -6.48
CA ALA A 128 -11.24 9.68 -6.28
C ALA A 128 -10.23 9.58 -7.44
N SER A 129 -9.67 10.70 -7.88
CA SER A 129 -8.71 10.73 -8.99
C SER A 129 -7.49 11.57 -8.68
N GLY A 130 -6.50 11.54 -9.59
CA GLY A 130 -5.28 12.32 -9.43
C GLY A 130 -4.46 11.80 -8.26
N LEU A 131 -4.28 10.48 -8.17
CA LEU A 131 -3.39 9.86 -7.19
C LEU A 131 -2.00 10.47 -7.31
N ASP A 132 -1.52 11.09 -6.23
CA ASP A 132 -0.15 11.57 -6.13
C ASP A 132 0.22 11.74 -4.65
N GLY A 133 1.43 11.36 -4.25
CA GLY A 133 1.89 11.46 -2.85
C GLY A 133 1.90 10.17 -2.06
N GLY A 134 1.90 9.04 -2.76
CA GLY A 134 1.95 7.73 -2.13
C GLY A 134 0.65 7.27 -1.49
N GLY A 135 0.73 6.12 -0.84
CA GLY A 135 -0.32 5.61 0.04
C GLY A 135 0.28 5.08 1.33
N SER A 136 -0.58 4.54 2.18
CA SER A 136 -0.17 3.74 3.34
C SER A 136 -1.19 2.64 3.58
N LEU A 137 -0.77 1.61 4.28
CA LEU A 137 -1.55 0.43 4.61
C LEU A 137 -1.49 0.19 6.12
N ALA A 138 -2.63 -0.07 6.75
CA ALA A 138 -2.72 -0.43 8.17
C ALA A 138 -3.68 -1.61 8.37
N ALA A 139 -3.50 -2.41 9.41
CA ALA A 139 -4.42 -3.47 9.81
C ALA A 139 -4.69 -3.41 11.31
N ASP A 140 -5.90 -3.76 11.74
CA ASP A 140 -6.29 -3.81 13.16
C ASP A 140 -6.55 -5.24 13.67
N GLY A 141 -6.67 -5.36 15.00
CA GLY A 141 -6.97 -6.63 15.69
C GLY A 141 -8.35 -7.23 15.36
N HIS A 142 -9.26 -6.45 14.77
CA HIS A 142 -10.58 -6.91 14.33
C HIS A 142 -10.57 -7.45 12.89
N GLY A 143 -9.41 -7.47 12.23
CA GLY A 143 -9.23 -7.97 10.87
C GLY A 143 -9.58 -6.99 9.76
N ASN A 144 -9.68 -5.70 10.09
CA ASN A 144 -9.79 -4.68 9.08
C ASN A 144 -8.42 -4.36 8.50
N VAL A 145 -8.43 -3.98 7.23
CA VAL A 145 -7.27 -3.44 6.53
C VAL A 145 -7.69 -2.11 5.93
N TYR A 146 -6.88 -1.08 6.12
CA TYR A 146 -7.13 0.28 5.71
C TYR A 146 -6.08 0.68 4.68
N VAL A 147 -6.52 1.04 3.48
CA VAL A 147 -5.67 1.67 2.48
C VAL A 147 -5.97 3.16 2.51
N THR A 148 -4.94 3.98 2.68
CA THR A 148 -5.07 5.44 2.66
C THR A 148 -4.18 6.03 1.59
N TRP A 149 -4.63 7.09 0.91
CA TRP A 149 -3.86 7.73 -0.16
C TRP A 149 -4.22 9.19 -0.34
N HIS A 150 -3.35 9.93 -0.99
CA HIS A 150 -3.58 11.30 -1.42
C HIS A 150 -4.23 11.33 -2.81
N ALA A 151 -5.35 12.05 -2.95
CA ALA A 151 -6.02 12.26 -4.24
C ALA A 151 -6.80 13.58 -4.23
N GLN A 152 -7.20 14.06 -5.41
CA GLN A 152 -7.96 15.30 -5.56
C GLN A 152 -9.22 15.30 -4.68
N GLY A 153 -9.55 16.47 -4.13
CA GLY A 153 -10.84 16.68 -3.48
C GLY A 153 -11.98 16.54 -4.47
N GLN A 154 -13.19 16.39 -3.96
CA GLN A 154 -14.38 16.30 -4.80
C GLN A 154 -15.52 17.17 -4.29
N GLU A 155 -16.24 17.77 -5.24
CA GLU A 155 -17.49 18.48 -5.04
C GLU A 155 -18.50 18.00 -6.10
N ASN A 156 -19.69 17.60 -5.65
CA ASN A 156 -20.77 17.10 -6.52
C ASN A 156 -20.31 15.97 -7.49
N GLY A 157 -19.44 15.08 -7.01
CA GLY A 157 -18.90 13.95 -7.79
C GLY A 157 -17.81 14.31 -8.81
N LYS A 158 -17.38 15.58 -8.86
CA LYS A 158 -16.32 16.05 -9.74
C LYS A 158 -15.07 16.41 -8.94
N PRO A 159 -13.87 16.13 -9.45
CA PRO A 159 -12.64 16.52 -8.80
C PRO A 159 -12.52 18.04 -8.82
N ILE A 160 -11.97 18.57 -7.73
CA ILE A 160 -11.60 19.98 -7.62
C ILE A 160 -10.10 20.06 -7.89
N GLU A 161 -9.70 20.95 -8.79
CA GLU A 161 -8.29 21.24 -9.04
C GLU A 161 -7.68 22.02 -7.87
N GLY A 162 -6.36 22.06 -7.78
CA GLY A 162 -5.66 22.75 -6.69
C GLY A 162 -5.23 21.81 -5.55
N GLU A 163 -4.02 22.04 -5.04
CA GLU A 163 -3.44 21.25 -3.93
C GLU A 163 -4.11 21.57 -2.59
N GLU A 164 -4.64 22.79 -2.44
CA GLU A 164 -5.49 23.23 -1.34
C GLU A 164 -6.79 22.43 -1.21
N HIS A 165 -7.21 21.77 -2.30
CA HIS A 165 -8.38 20.91 -2.32
C HIS A 165 -8.04 19.42 -2.22
N ARG A 166 -6.76 19.04 -2.30
CA ARG A 166 -6.33 17.63 -2.19
C ARG A 166 -6.71 17.07 -0.82
N ARG A 167 -7.09 15.79 -0.80
CA ARG A 167 -7.55 15.10 0.41
C ARG A 167 -6.80 13.81 0.64
N VAL A 168 -6.79 13.39 1.90
CA VAL A 168 -6.52 11.99 2.26
C VAL A 168 -7.82 11.21 2.12
N TRP A 169 -7.77 10.14 1.34
CA TRP A 169 -8.86 9.20 1.13
C TRP A 169 -8.57 7.87 1.83
N ILE A 170 -9.62 7.12 2.16
CA ILE A 170 -9.54 5.80 2.78
C ILE A 170 -10.47 4.80 2.11
N ALA A 171 -9.99 3.56 1.97
CA ALA A 171 -10.79 2.36 1.75
C ALA A 171 -10.54 1.33 2.87
N ARG A 172 -11.58 0.63 3.34
CA ARG A 172 -11.53 -0.35 4.45
C ARG A 172 -11.97 -1.74 3.99
N SER A 173 -11.27 -2.80 4.41
CA SER A 173 -11.46 -4.20 4.01
C SER A 173 -12.86 -4.82 4.20
N ILE A 174 -13.79 -4.21 4.96
CA ILE A 174 -15.20 -4.67 5.02
C ILE A 174 -15.83 -4.69 3.61
N ILE A 175 -15.28 -3.88 2.69
CA ILE A 175 -15.64 -3.75 1.27
C ILE A 175 -15.57 -5.09 0.49
N TYR A 176 -14.84 -6.11 0.96
CA TYR A 176 -14.53 -7.30 0.15
C TYR A 176 -15.30 -8.58 0.52
N ARG A 177 -16.41 -8.47 1.27
CA ARG A 177 -17.30 -9.62 1.53
C ARG A 177 -18.64 -9.63 0.80
N THR A 178 -19.08 -8.56 0.13
CA THR A 178 -20.23 -8.57 -0.85
C THR A 178 -20.73 -7.18 -1.24
N THR A 179 -20.35 -6.11 -0.54
CA THR A 179 -20.80 -4.74 -0.87
C THR A 179 -19.64 -3.77 -0.71
N ALA A 180 -19.20 -3.18 -1.82
CA ALA A 180 -18.13 -2.19 -1.79
C ALA A 180 -18.66 -0.89 -1.18
N THR A 181 -18.20 -0.50 0.01
CA THR A 181 -18.32 0.89 0.42
C THR A 181 -17.31 1.73 -0.38
N THR A 182 -17.80 2.69 -1.14
CA THR A 182 -16.99 3.73 -1.79
C THR A 182 -16.00 4.34 -0.80
N GLU A 183 -14.79 4.63 -1.25
CA GLU A 183 -13.79 5.36 -0.47
C GLU A 183 -14.34 6.69 0.07
N LYS A 184 -13.77 7.19 1.16
CA LYS A 184 -14.20 8.45 1.78
C LYS A 184 -13.02 9.35 2.08
N PRO A 185 -13.18 10.69 2.01
CA PRO A 185 -12.14 11.60 2.45
C PRO A 185 -12.12 11.70 3.99
N VAL A 186 -10.93 11.66 4.58
CA VAL A 186 -10.72 11.71 6.05
C VAL A 186 -9.91 12.93 6.52
N SER A 187 -9.23 13.64 5.60
CA SER A 187 -8.62 14.94 5.93
C SER A 187 -9.69 16.02 6.10
N ARG A 188 -9.33 17.13 6.75
CA ARG A 188 -10.22 18.29 6.87
C ARG A 188 -10.57 18.89 5.50
N ARG A 189 -11.71 19.57 5.40
CA ARG A 189 -12.19 20.18 4.14
C ARG A 189 -11.57 21.56 3.86
N ASP A 190 -11.12 22.25 4.90
CA ASP A 190 -10.60 23.62 4.87
C ASP A 190 -9.08 23.69 4.68
N ARG A 191 -8.40 22.55 4.52
CA ARG A 191 -6.95 22.46 4.34
C ARG A 191 -6.59 21.39 3.33
N GLY A 192 -5.66 21.72 2.44
CA GLY A 192 -5.14 20.78 1.46
C GLY A 192 -4.16 19.80 2.08
N VAL A 193 -3.73 18.84 1.27
CA VAL A 193 -2.64 17.92 1.63
C VAL A 193 -1.59 17.92 0.54
N CYS A 194 -0.33 17.80 0.93
CA CYS A 194 0.79 17.86 0.01
C CYS A 194 0.87 16.62 -0.90
N ALA A 195 0.69 16.79 -2.22
CA ALA A 195 0.87 15.73 -3.22
C ALA A 195 2.26 15.09 -3.27
N CYS A 196 3.33 15.75 -2.84
CA CYS A 196 4.68 15.17 -2.95
C CYS A 196 5.20 14.58 -1.63
N CYS A 197 4.36 14.58 -0.60
CA CYS A 197 4.74 14.17 0.74
C CYS A 197 4.25 12.77 1.05
N GLY A 198 5.13 11.96 1.62
CA GLY A 198 4.74 10.65 2.14
C GLY A 198 3.70 10.78 3.25
N MET A 199 2.95 9.71 3.44
CA MET A 199 2.01 9.56 4.53
C MET A 199 2.28 8.26 5.29
N GLY A 200 1.77 8.18 6.51
CA GLY A 200 1.82 6.96 7.32
C GLY A 200 0.46 6.67 7.92
N ALA A 201 0.14 5.40 8.08
CA ALA A 201 -1.06 4.93 8.74
C ALA A 201 -0.71 3.78 9.69
N LEU A 202 -1.29 3.79 10.87
CA LEU A 202 -1.22 2.70 11.84
C LEU A 202 -2.61 2.51 12.45
N ALA A 203 -2.97 1.26 12.77
CA ALA A 203 -4.21 0.98 13.47
C ALA A 203 -3.90 0.24 14.78
N ASP A 204 -4.67 0.54 15.82
CA ASP A 204 -4.56 -0.17 17.09
C ASP A 204 -5.50 -1.38 17.14
N ASP A 205 -5.35 -2.23 18.15
CA ASP A 205 -6.15 -3.44 18.31
C ASP A 205 -7.64 -3.16 18.58
N ALA A 206 -7.98 -1.95 19.05
CA ALA A 206 -9.36 -1.51 19.23
C ALA A 206 -10.02 -1.06 17.91
N GLY A 207 -9.26 -0.97 16.83
CA GLY A 207 -9.73 -0.56 15.51
C GLY A 207 -9.73 0.94 15.28
N HIS A 208 -8.99 1.73 16.08
CA HIS A 208 -8.72 3.12 15.75
C HIS A 208 -7.60 3.22 14.72
N LEU A 209 -7.85 4.00 13.68
CA LEU A 209 -6.86 4.32 12.66
C LEU A 209 -6.26 5.70 12.91
N TYR A 210 -4.94 5.79 12.93
CA TYR A 210 -4.20 7.03 12.98
C TYR A 210 -3.51 7.23 11.62
N VAL A 211 -3.66 8.42 11.06
CA VAL A 211 -3.07 8.78 9.76
C VAL A 211 -2.25 10.06 9.93
N VAL A 212 -0.98 10.01 9.55
CA VAL A 212 -0.07 11.16 9.55
C VAL A 212 0.21 11.57 8.11
N TYR A 213 0.10 12.88 7.85
CA TYR A 213 0.30 13.49 6.54
C TYR A 213 0.66 14.96 6.71
N ARG A 214 1.21 15.58 5.65
CA ARG A 214 1.52 17.01 5.63
C ARG A 214 0.38 17.78 4.99
N SER A 215 -0.25 18.69 5.73
CA SER A 215 -1.20 19.65 5.17
C SER A 215 -0.50 20.77 4.39
N VAL A 216 -1.22 21.44 3.51
CA VAL A 216 -0.82 22.70 2.86
C VAL A 216 -1.78 23.83 3.20
#